data_AF-A0A8H4UXV1-F1
#
_entry.id   AF-A0A8H4UXV1-F1
#
_cell.length_a   1.000
_cell.length_b   1.000
_cell.length_c   1.000
_cell.angle_alpha   90.00
_cell.angle_beta   90.00
_cell.angle_gamma   90.00
#
_symmetry.space_group_name_H-M   'P 1'
#
loop_
_entity.id
_entity.type
_entity.pdbx_description
1 polymer ?
#
loop_
_entity_poly.entity_id
_entity_poly.type
_entity_poly.pdbx_seq_one_letter_code
_entity_poly.pdbx_strand_id
1 'polypeptide(L)'
;MVEIEIRDDTSSVYSRSPDEPKATVGQPALLETMLTQPITNGVDHSIGDMCGSTMSLEMSPSRLHWAKSQRLSTLAVQQQELREELTWHNWENIFYGKCHDLFEDVMLATIDVADDLLSQAQIAMLRSLFYPEEEPVDKQFLYEAALKFNATLQ
;
A
#
# COMPACT_ATOMS: atom_id res chain seq x y z
N MET A 1 34.94 -2.16 36.50
CA MET A 1 34.18 -2.66 37.67
C MET A 1 32.83 -1.97 37.73
N VAL A 2 31.89 -2.46 36.91
CA VAL A 2 30.45 -2.59 37.19
C VAL A 2 30.04 -3.77 36.32
N GLU A 3 29.34 -4.75 36.87
CA GLU A 3 28.77 -5.86 36.11
C GLU A 3 27.32 -5.52 35.78
N ILE A 4 26.89 -5.76 34.54
CA ILE A 4 25.48 -5.79 34.17
C ILE A 4 25.25 -7.05 33.33
N GLU A 5 24.79 -8.09 34.02
CA GLU A 5 24.37 -9.36 33.42
C GLU A 5 22.99 -9.16 32.75
N ILE A 6 22.97 -8.90 31.44
CA ILE A 6 21.73 -9.01 30.66
C ILE A 6 21.61 -10.46 30.22
N ARG A 7 20.90 -11.23 31.05
CA ARG A 7 20.69 -12.66 30.93
C ARG A 7 19.64 -12.96 29.85
N ASP A 8 20.11 -13.23 28.64
CA ASP A 8 19.28 -13.51 27.45
C ASP A 8 18.72 -14.96 27.49
N ASP A 9 17.80 -15.21 28.44
CA ASP A 9 17.26 -16.54 28.76
C ASP A 9 16.18 -17.00 27.74
N THR A 10 16.45 -16.82 26.44
CA THR A 10 15.59 -17.24 25.31
C THR A 10 15.70 -18.74 25.00
N SER A 11 15.62 -19.57 26.05
CA SER A 11 15.68 -21.04 25.94
C SER A 11 14.43 -21.62 25.26
N SER A 12 14.55 -21.86 23.94
CA SER A 12 13.44 -22.37 23.11
C SER A 12 12.97 -23.77 23.55
N VAL A 13 11.67 -23.88 23.81
CA VAL A 13 11.01 -25.12 24.27
C VAL A 13 11.04 -26.25 23.22
N TYR A 14 11.33 -25.92 21.96
CA TYR A 14 11.31 -26.88 20.84
C TYR A 14 12.59 -27.74 20.70
N SER A 15 13.66 -27.43 21.43
CA SER A 15 14.93 -28.18 21.36
C SER A 15 14.92 -29.46 22.21
N ARG A 16 14.05 -30.42 21.88
CA ARG A 16 14.07 -31.79 22.45
C ARG A 16 14.27 -32.82 21.36
N SER A 17 15.40 -33.55 21.41
CA SER A 17 15.72 -34.62 20.46
C SER A 17 14.79 -35.84 20.65
N PRO A 18 14.24 -36.44 19.59
CA PRO A 18 13.37 -37.60 19.68
C PRO A 18 14.18 -38.91 19.60
N ASP A 19 14.88 -39.28 20.69
CA ASP A 19 15.44 -40.62 20.86
C ASP A 19 14.57 -41.48 21.80
N GLU A 20 14.36 -42.73 21.38
CA GLU A 20 13.40 -43.75 21.83
C GLU A 20 13.75 -44.44 23.19
N PRO A 21 13.01 -45.46 23.72
CA PRO A 21 11.72 -46.06 23.29
C PRO A 21 10.67 -46.49 24.38
N LYS A 22 9.45 -46.78 23.88
CA LYS A 22 8.53 -47.92 24.21
C LYS A 22 7.75 -48.07 25.55
N ALA A 23 6.42 -48.21 25.33
CA ALA A 23 5.50 -49.26 25.86
C ALA A 23 5.09 -49.18 27.36
N THR A 24 3.91 -49.64 27.83
CA THR A 24 2.73 -50.37 27.26
C THR A 24 1.51 -50.02 28.16
N VAL A 25 0.20 -50.22 27.90
CA VAL A 25 -0.65 -51.01 26.98
C VAL A 25 -1.92 -50.17 26.66
N GLY A 26 -2.64 -50.29 25.53
CA GLY A 26 -2.38 -51.02 24.29
C GLY A 26 -3.62 -51.32 23.44
N GLN A 27 -3.36 -51.92 22.27
CA GLN A 27 -4.25 -52.47 21.21
C GLN A 27 -5.20 -51.52 20.42
N PRO A 28 -5.44 -51.81 19.11
CA PRO A 28 -5.98 -50.80 18.18
C PRO A 28 -7.25 -51.24 17.40
N ALA A 29 -8.23 -50.33 17.28
CA ALA A 29 -9.42 -50.58 16.42
C ALA A 29 -10.09 -49.32 15.82
N LEU A 30 -9.58 -48.10 16.07
CA LEU A 30 -10.30 -46.85 15.78
C LEU A 30 -9.41 -45.69 15.31
N LEU A 31 -8.22 -45.99 14.76
CA LEU A 31 -7.24 -44.96 14.36
C LEU A 31 -7.46 -44.40 12.94
N GLU A 32 -8.24 -45.07 12.09
CA GLU A 32 -8.31 -44.74 10.65
C GLU A 32 -9.43 -43.75 10.27
N THR A 33 -10.29 -43.34 11.21
CA THR A 33 -11.48 -42.50 10.92
C THR A 33 -11.49 -41.13 11.60
N MET A 34 -10.47 -40.79 12.39
CA MET A 34 -10.45 -39.57 13.24
C MET A 34 -9.51 -38.45 12.74
N LEU A 35 -8.79 -38.65 11.63
CA LEU A 35 -7.71 -37.73 11.19
C LEU A 35 -8.15 -36.56 10.29
N THR A 36 -9.45 -36.40 10.00
CA THR A 36 -9.97 -35.39 9.06
C THR A 36 -10.76 -34.26 9.70
N GLN A 37 -10.81 -34.16 11.03
CA GLN A 37 -11.28 -32.98 11.74
C GLN A 37 -10.27 -32.60 12.83
N PRO A 38 -10.03 -31.30 13.08
CA PRO A 38 -9.27 -30.89 14.25
C PRO A 38 -10.01 -31.37 15.50
N ILE A 39 -9.29 -31.96 16.46
CA ILE A 39 -9.87 -32.38 17.75
C ILE A 39 -10.02 -31.14 18.64
N THR A 40 -10.92 -30.24 18.23
CA THR A 40 -11.45 -29.16 19.06
C THR A 40 -12.16 -29.78 20.24
N ASN A 41 -11.84 -29.33 21.44
CA ASN A 41 -12.50 -29.74 22.65
C ASN A 41 -14.00 -29.36 22.58
N GLY A 42 -14.88 -30.11 23.26
CA GLY A 42 -16.28 -29.69 23.42
C GLY A 42 -16.40 -28.33 24.12
N VAL A 43 -15.39 -27.98 24.92
CA VAL A 43 -15.17 -26.64 25.47
C VAL A 43 -14.95 -25.59 24.38
N ASP A 44 -14.16 -25.88 23.34
CA ASP A 44 -13.85 -24.91 22.26
C ASP A 44 -15.09 -24.65 21.39
N HIS A 45 -15.89 -25.68 21.11
CA HIS A 45 -17.22 -25.52 20.50
C HIS A 45 -18.12 -24.63 21.37
N SER A 46 -18.20 -24.92 22.68
CA SER A 46 -19.03 -24.15 23.62
C SER A 46 -18.58 -22.68 23.73
N ILE A 47 -17.27 -22.42 23.61
CA ILE A 47 -16.70 -21.06 23.56
C ILE A 47 -17.05 -20.38 22.22
N GLY A 48 -16.98 -21.11 21.10
CA GLY A 48 -17.39 -20.62 19.78
C GLY A 48 -18.86 -20.22 19.73
N ASP A 49 -19.76 -21.10 20.19
CA ASP A 49 -21.20 -20.86 20.27
C ASP A 49 -21.56 -19.68 21.20
N MET A 50 -20.72 -19.40 22.21
CA MET A 50 -20.83 -18.21 23.06
C MET A 50 -19.96 -17.03 22.60
N CYS A 51 -19.56 -16.98 21.32
CA CYS A 51 -18.79 -15.89 20.70
C CYS A 51 -17.52 -15.49 21.50
N GLY A 52 -16.78 -16.48 22.01
CA GLY A 52 -15.57 -16.28 22.82
C GLY A 52 -15.81 -16.01 24.30
N SER A 53 -17.05 -16.12 24.82
CA SER A 53 -17.38 -15.77 26.20
C SER A 53 -17.05 -16.86 27.23
N THR A 54 -15.78 -16.93 27.64
CA THR A 54 -15.28 -17.87 28.66
C THR A 54 -15.74 -17.59 30.11
N MET A 55 -16.47 -16.51 30.35
CA MET A 55 -17.06 -16.16 31.66
C MET A 55 -18.57 -16.00 31.57
N SER A 56 -19.28 -16.46 32.61
CA SER A 56 -20.70 -16.14 32.82
C SER A 56 -20.88 -14.64 33.04
N LEU A 57 -21.90 -14.07 32.38
CA LEU A 57 -22.30 -12.67 32.54
C LEU A 57 -22.74 -12.34 33.98
N GLU A 58 -23.18 -13.32 34.76
CA GLU A 58 -23.60 -13.13 36.16
C GLU A 58 -22.41 -12.93 37.11
N MET A 59 -21.22 -13.39 36.73
CA MET A 59 -19.97 -13.15 37.48
C MET A 59 -19.16 -11.96 36.94
N SER A 60 -19.64 -11.32 35.87
CA SER A 60 -19.03 -10.13 35.28
C SER A 60 -19.40 -8.88 36.11
N PRO A 61 -18.43 -8.07 36.57
CA PRO A 61 -18.73 -6.76 37.16
C PRO A 61 -19.63 -5.92 36.24
N SER A 62 -20.56 -5.15 36.80
CA SER A 62 -21.56 -4.39 36.04
C SER A 62 -20.94 -3.43 34.99
N ARG A 63 -19.75 -2.88 35.27
CA ARG A 63 -18.96 -2.09 34.31
C ARG A 63 -18.52 -2.90 33.08
N LEU A 64 -18.12 -4.15 33.27
CA LEU A 64 -17.71 -5.05 32.19
C LEU A 64 -18.93 -5.55 31.42
N HIS A 65 -20.07 -5.81 32.10
CA HIS A 65 -21.34 -6.10 31.43
C HIS A 65 -21.76 -4.93 30.53
N TRP A 66 -21.75 -3.70 31.05
CA TRP A 66 -22.10 -2.49 30.30
C TRP A 66 -21.17 -2.27 29.09
N ALA A 67 -19.85 -2.38 29.29
CA ALA A 67 -18.86 -2.29 28.22
C ALA A 67 -19.03 -3.39 27.15
N LYS A 68 -19.37 -4.62 27.56
CA LYS A 68 -19.64 -5.72 26.61
C LYS A 68 -20.95 -5.49 25.85
N SER A 69 -22.00 -4.98 26.49
CA SER A 69 -23.24 -4.60 25.80
C SER A 69 -23.07 -3.40 24.85
N GLN A 70 -22.18 -2.46 25.14
CA GLN A 70 -21.83 -1.38 24.18
C GLN A 70 -21.04 -1.91 22.98
N ARG A 71 -20.21 -2.93 23.16
CA ARG A 71 -19.32 -3.47 22.11
C ARG A 71 -19.98 -4.52 21.21
N LEU A 72 -21.18 -4.97 21.57
CA LEU A 72 -22.01 -5.85 20.74
C LEU A 72 -22.87 -5.02 19.77
N SER A 73 -22.23 -4.34 18.81
CA SER A 73 -22.92 -3.99 17.58
C SER A 73 -23.43 -5.29 16.94
N THR A 74 -24.70 -5.34 16.56
CA THR A 74 -25.25 -6.56 15.98
C THR A 74 -24.62 -6.81 14.61
N LEU A 75 -24.59 -8.05 14.15
CA LEU A 75 -24.05 -8.40 12.83
C LEU A 75 -24.77 -7.62 11.69
N ALA A 76 -26.04 -7.24 11.90
CA ALA A 76 -26.77 -6.35 10.99
C ALA A 76 -26.24 -4.90 11.00
N VAL A 77 -25.86 -4.36 12.15
CA VAL A 77 -25.20 -3.05 12.26
C VAL A 77 -23.82 -3.08 11.61
N GLN A 78 -23.00 -4.10 11.89
CA GLN A 78 -21.68 -4.25 11.28
C GLN A 78 -21.74 -4.39 9.74
N GLN A 79 -22.74 -5.11 9.22
CA GLN A 79 -23.00 -5.16 7.78
C GLN A 79 -23.48 -3.82 7.20
N GLN A 80 -24.14 -2.98 7.98
CA GLN A 80 -24.58 -1.66 7.53
C GLN A 80 -23.42 -0.66 7.51
N GLU A 81 -22.63 -0.62 8.60
CA GLU A 81 -21.38 0.14 8.70
C GLU A 81 -20.45 -0.18 7.52
N LEU A 82 -20.23 -1.47 7.22
CA LEU A 82 -19.40 -1.91 6.10
C LEU A 82 -19.96 -1.52 4.72
N ARG A 83 -21.30 -1.49 4.52
CA ARG A 83 -21.91 -1.01 3.27
C ARG A 83 -21.73 0.49 3.09
N GLU A 84 -21.86 1.26 4.16
CA GLU A 84 -21.66 2.70 4.15
C GLU A 84 -20.19 3.04 3.88
N GLU A 85 -19.26 2.31 4.50
CA GLU A 85 -17.82 2.44 4.26
C GLU A 85 -17.45 2.09 2.79
N LEU A 86 -17.94 0.96 2.26
CA LEU A 86 -17.72 0.58 0.85
C LEU A 86 -18.32 1.59 -0.13
N THR A 87 -19.47 2.20 0.20
CA THR A 87 -20.10 3.25 -0.61
C THR A 87 -19.25 4.52 -0.61
N TRP A 88 -18.66 4.87 0.54
CA TRP A 88 -17.75 6.00 0.69
C TRP A 88 -16.44 5.78 -0.07
N HIS A 89 -15.78 4.62 0.09
CA HIS A 89 -14.57 4.25 -0.66
C HIS A 89 -14.81 4.26 -2.17
N ASN A 90 -15.97 3.79 -2.64
CA ASN A 90 -16.32 3.86 -4.06
C ASN A 90 -16.46 5.32 -4.55
N TRP A 91 -17.03 6.21 -3.74
CA TRP A 91 -17.12 7.64 -4.07
C TRP A 91 -15.73 8.30 -4.08
N GLU A 92 -14.87 7.99 -3.09
CA GLU A 92 -13.51 8.51 -3.01
C GLU A 92 -12.65 8.08 -4.22
N ASN A 93 -12.73 6.81 -4.63
CA ASN A 93 -12.04 6.33 -5.85
C ASN A 93 -12.53 7.05 -7.11
N ILE A 94 -13.84 7.31 -7.25
CA ILE A 94 -14.40 8.09 -8.37
C ILE A 94 -13.95 9.56 -8.33
N PHE A 95 -13.78 10.13 -7.14
CA PHE A 95 -13.27 11.49 -6.95
C PHE A 95 -11.80 11.58 -7.34
N TYR A 96 -10.93 10.73 -6.78
CA TYR A 96 -9.49 10.77 -7.08
C TYR A 96 -9.17 10.34 -8.51
N GLY A 97 -9.95 9.45 -9.14
CA GLY A 97 -9.84 9.18 -10.57
C GLY A 97 -9.99 10.47 -11.40
N LYS A 98 -11.06 11.24 -11.19
CA LYS A 98 -11.27 12.52 -11.88
C LYS A 98 -10.19 13.56 -11.58
N CYS A 99 -9.63 13.56 -10.38
CA CYS A 99 -8.49 14.42 -10.05
C CYS A 99 -7.21 13.99 -10.75
N HIS A 100 -7.00 12.69 -10.98
CA HIS A 100 -5.90 12.16 -11.79
C HIS A 100 -6.09 12.53 -13.26
N ASP A 101 -7.25 12.25 -13.85
CA ASP A 101 -7.57 12.55 -15.24
C ASP A 101 -7.31 14.05 -15.56
N LEU A 102 -7.81 14.95 -14.71
CA LEU A 102 -7.61 16.40 -14.85
C LEU A 102 -6.14 16.82 -14.66
N PHE A 103 -5.38 16.13 -13.80
CA PHE A 103 -3.95 16.39 -13.63
C PHE A 103 -3.15 15.92 -14.85
N GLU A 104 -3.50 14.78 -15.44
CA GLU A 104 -2.91 14.25 -16.67
C GLU A 104 -3.16 15.17 -17.86
N ASP A 105 -4.41 15.63 -18.06
CA ASP A 105 -4.77 16.64 -19.08
C ASP A 105 -3.92 17.93 -18.93
N VAL A 106 -3.77 18.44 -17.71
CA VAL A 106 -2.98 19.66 -17.44
C VAL A 106 -1.49 19.43 -17.64
N MET A 107 -0.97 18.26 -17.27
CA MET A 107 0.43 17.88 -17.50
C MET A 107 0.74 17.77 -19.00
N LEU A 108 -0.12 17.11 -19.78
CA LEU A 108 0.01 17.00 -21.23
C LEU A 108 0.00 18.38 -21.90
N ALA A 109 -0.99 19.22 -21.60
CA ALA A 109 -1.06 20.58 -22.13
C ALA A 109 0.14 21.46 -21.72
N THR A 110 0.74 21.20 -20.55
CA THR A 110 1.97 21.89 -20.11
C THR A 110 3.20 21.41 -20.88
N ILE A 111 3.27 20.12 -21.24
CA ILE A 111 4.33 19.57 -22.09
C ILE A 111 4.22 20.12 -23.51
N ASP A 112 3.04 20.10 -24.10
CA ASP A 112 2.79 20.63 -25.46
C ASP A 112 3.24 22.10 -25.56
N VAL A 113 2.86 22.95 -24.59
CA VAL A 113 3.27 24.36 -24.53
C VAL A 113 4.78 24.52 -24.29
N ALA A 114 5.41 23.62 -23.52
CA ALA A 114 6.85 23.67 -23.29
C ALA A 114 7.65 23.31 -24.56
N ASP A 115 7.23 22.30 -25.31
CA ASP A 115 7.87 21.90 -26.57
C ASP A 115 7.62 22.93 -27.69
N ASP A 116 6.42 23.54 -27.76
CA ASP A 116 6.14 24.67 -28.64
C ASP A 116 7.08 25.85 -28.35
N LEU A 117 7.22 26.24 -27.08
CA LEU A 117 8.14 27.32 -26.67
C LEU A 117 9.61 26.96 -26.93
N LEU A 118 10.01 25.71 -26.72
CA LEU A 118 11.37 25.23 -27.01
C LEU A 118 11.67 25.30 -28.51
N SER A 119 10.74 24.86 -29.36
CA SER A 119 10.89 24.92 -30.82
C SER A 119 10.93 26.36 -31.33
N GLN A 120 10.08 27.25 -30.80
CA GLN A 120 10.08 28.67 -31.13
C GLN A 120 11.39 29.36 -30.71
N ALA A 121 11.93 29.03 -29.53
CA ALA A 121 13.22 29.54 -29.07
C ALA A 121 14.39 29.07 -29.96
N GLN A 122 14.39 27.80 -30.39
CA GLN A 122 15.38 27.27 -31.34
C GLN A 122 15.25 27.95 -32.72
N ILE A 123 14.04 28.15 -33.23
CA ILE A 123 13.80 28.86 -34.50
C ILE A 123 14.25 30.32 -34.40
N ALA A 124 13.99 31.00 -33.27
CA ALA A 124 14.44 32.38 -33.05
C ALA A 124 15.98 32.48 -32.99
N MET A 125 16.65 31.53 -32.33
CA MET A 125 18.11 31.44 -32.31
C MET A 125 18.70 31.16 -33.71
N LEU A 126 18.10 30.26 -34.48
CA LEU A 126 18.53 30.01 -35.86
C LEU A 126 18.30 31.23 -36.76
N ARG A 127 17.20 31.97 -36.57
CA ARG A 127 16.96 33.23 -37.28
C ARG A 127 17.99 34.30 -36.94
N SER A 128 18.35 34.50 -35.67
CA SER A 128 19.37 35.52 -35.32
C SER A 128 20.79 35.15 -35.78
N LEU A 129 21.08 33.86 -35.98
CA LEU A 129 22.36 33.38 -36.52
C LEU A 129 22.45 33.44 -38.06
N PHE A 130 21.37 33.11 -38.77
CA PHE A 130 21.37 33.01 -40.24
C PHE A 130 20.67 34.18 -40.97
N TYR A 131 19.77 34.89 -40.31
CA TYR A 131 19.03 36.04 -40.84
C TYR A 131 19.02 37.23 -39.85
N PRO A 132 20.20 37.73 -39.42
CA PRO A 132 20.29 38.91 -38.58
C PRO A 132 19.69 40.15 -39.27
N GLU A 133 18.71 40.79 -38.62
CA GLU A 133 18.02 41.99 -39.13
C GLU A 133 18.86 43.27 -39.00
N GLU A 134 19.87 43.27 -38.13
CA GLU A 134 20.82 44.37 -37.91
C GLU A 134 22.26 43.91 -38.16
N GLU A 135 23.12 44.80 -38.64
CA GLU A 135 24.55 44.53 -38.86
C GLU A 135 25.31 44.57 -37.52
N PRO A 136 25.92 43.45 -37.06
CA PRO A 136 26.56 43.40 -35.75
C PRO A 136 27.93 44.10 -35.78
N VAL A 137 27.98 45.28 -35.17
CA VAL A 137 29.15 46.19 -35.06
C VAL A 137 30.47 45.46 -34.72
N ASP A 138 30.40 44.45 -33.86
CA ASP A 138 31.57 43.73 -33.32
C ASP A 138 31.90 42.42 -34.09
N LYS A 139 31.06 42.01 -35.06
CA LYS A 139 31.10 40.66 -35.69
C LYS A 139 30.73 40.64 -37.19
N GLN A 140 31.05 41.70 -37.94
CA GLN A 140 30.77 41.81 -39.38
C GLN A 140 31.18 40.58 -40.23
N PHE A 141 32.27 39.88 -39.88
CA PHE A 141 32.70 38.68 -40.62
C PHE A 141 31.69 37.51 -40.58
N LEU A 142 30.91 37.39 -39.50
CA LEU A 142 29.83 36.39 -39.41
C LEU A 142 28.60 36.82 -40.21
N TYR A 143 28.30 38.12 -40.20
CA TYR A 143 27.22 38.72 -40.99
C TYR A 143 27.46 38.55 -42.50
N GLU A 144 28.68 38.85 -42.98
CA GLU A 144 29.09 38.56 -44.35
C GLU A 144 29.00 37.07 -44.70
N ALA A 145 29.40 36.18 -43.78
CA ALA A 145 29.34 34.73 -44.00
C ALA A 145 27.90 34.23 -44.11
N ALA A 146 26.99 34.70 -43.25
CA ALA A 146 25.57 34.40 -43.30
C ALA A 146 24.91 34.90 -44.59
N LEU A 147 25.21 36.14 -45.00
CA LEU A 147 24.71 36.69 -46.29
C LEU A 147 25.20 35.88 -47.49
N LYS A 148 26.48 35.50 -47.53
CA LYS A 148 27.06 34.68 -48.62
C LYS A 148 26.46 33.26 -48.66
N PHE A 149 26.21 32.67 -47.49
CA PHE A 149 25.55 31.37 -47.35
C PHE A 149 24.09 31.43 -47.83
N ASN A 150 23.32 32.43 -47.41
CA ASN A 150 21.94 32.62 -47.89
C ASN A 150 21.88 32.85 -49.40
N ALA A 151 22.82 33.61 -49.96
CA ALA A 151 22.93 33.83 -51.40
C ALA A 151 23.38 32.59 -52.21
N THR A 152 23.77 31.50 -51.56
CA THR A 152 24.05 30.19 -52.19
C THR A 152 22.95 29.15 -51.95
N LEU A 153 21.84 29.53 -51.29
CA LEU A 153 20.64 28.72 -51.09
C LEU A 153 19.44 29.18 -51.97
N GLN A 154 19.66 30.11 -52.90
CA GLN A 154 18.68 30.62 -53.87
C GLN A 154 19.05 30.21 -55.30
#